data_AF-A0A085NE87-F1
#
_entry.id   AF-A0A085NE87-F1
#
_cell.length_a   1.000
_cell.length_b   1.000
_cell.length_c   1.000
_cell.angle_alpha   90.00
_cell.angle_beta   90.00
_cell.angle_gamma   90.00
#
_symmetry.space_group_name_H-M   'P 1'
#
loop_
_entity.id
_entity.type
_entity.pdbx_description
1 polymer ?
#
loop_
_entity_poly.entity_id
_entity_poly.type
_entity_poly.pdbx_seq_one_letter_code
_entity_poly.pdbx_strand_id
1 'polypeptide(L)'
;MNWSTEDRSVHIHSDESGRSLTLTPAEKKLIEQSWLHAENKEELVGEVLKRLLMSNEAIRKIFNLHECPDDQLCENEAFKRHVKGIELFLGICVDSLRGHSNRLVNTARTIGKRHFYFARVVFDAEYWLLIREIIVDVVTSKQRPKKAPQVRNAWTKFLSFVIAEVKHAFLREQHKKNTMPRNDRRSMRRLSQRLQSELDFYEHRCSYLTMCCPRKVS
;
A
#
# COMPACT_ATOMS: atom_id res chain seq x y z
N MET A 1 14.09 9.60 30.90
CA MET A 1 13.31 10.29 29.84
C MET A 1 11.95 9.62 29.74
N ASN A 2 10.92 10.25 30.28
CA ASN A 2 9.54 9.77 30.19
C ASN A 2 8.99 10.07 28.80
N TRP A 3 8.80 9.03 27.99
CA TRP A 3 8.02 9.12 26.75
C TRP A 3 6.54 8.99 27.10
N SER A 4 5.90 10.09 27.49
CA SER A 4 4.44 10.17 27.51
C SER A 4 3.92 10.29 26.07
N THR A 5 3.92 9.19 25.33
CA THR A 5 3.10 9.07 24.11
C THR A 5 1.65 9.11 24.57
N GLU A 6 1.01 10.26 24.40
CA GLU A 6 -0.38 10.47 24.73
C GLU A 6 -1.24 9.38 24.07
N ASP A 7 -1.97 8.63 24.91
CA ASP A 7 -2.92 7.58 24.57
C ASP A 7 -4.21 8.22 24.00
N ARG A 8 -4.05 9.05 22.96
CA ARG A 8 -5.11 9.85 22.35
C ARG A 8 -5.73 9.10 21.18
N SER A 9 -7.04 9.23 21.06
CA SER A 9 -7.77 8.80 19.87
C SER A 9 -7.23 9.50 18.64
N VAL A 10 -7.17 8.78 17.52
CA VAL A 10 -6.77 9.34 16.23
C VAL A 10 -8.03 9.66 15.45
N HIS A 11 -8.18 10.92 15.04
CA HIS A 11 -9.21 11.35 14.12
C HIS A 11 -8.54 11.93 12.86
N ILE A 12 -8.84 11.34 11.71
CA ILE A 12 -8.31 11.74 10.41
C ILE A 12 -9.49 12.06 9.52
N HIS A 13 -9.57 13.30 9.05
CA HIS A 13 -10.58 13.74 8.09
C HIS A 13 -9.93 13.95 6.72
N SER A 14 -10.62 13.58 5.65
CA SER A 14 -10.23 13.86 4.27
C SER A 14 -11.18 14.91 3.70
N ASP A 15 -10.74 16.17 3.60
CA ASP A 15 -11.52 17.25 2.97
C ASP A 15 -11.90 16.93 1.52
N GLU A 16 -11.08 16.10 0.88
CA GLU A 16 -11.23 15.74 -0.52
C GLU A 16 -12.34 14.71 -0.78
N SER A 17 -12.67 13.87 0.19
CA SER A 17 -13.70 12.84 0.06
C SER A 17 -14.85 12.99 1.07
N GLY A 18 -14.71 13.89 2.04
CA GLY A 18 -15.60 14.06 3.18
C GLY A 18 -15.56 12.92 4.19
N ARG A 19 -14.69 11.91 4.01
CA ARG A 19 -14.64 10.73 4.88
C ARG A 19 -13.79 11.00 6.12
N SER A 20 -14.01 10.20 7.15
CA SER A 20 -13.20 10.24 8.35
C SER A 20 -12.87 8.84 8.88
N LEU A 21 -11.69 8.74 9.50
CA LEU A 21 -11.24 7.59 10.26
C LEU A 21 -11.11 8.02 11.72
N THR A 22 -11.83 7.35 12.60
CA THR A 22 -11.69 7.53 14.05
C THR A 22 -11.22 6.22 14.65
N LEU A 23 -10.01 6.20 15.23
CA LEU A 23 -9.46 5.06 15.96
C LEU A 23 -9.39 5.39 17.44
N THR A 24 -9.87 4.48 18.27
CA THR A 24 -9.61 4.51 19.72
C THR A 24 -8.11 4.35 19.99
N PRO A 25 -7.61 4.77 21.15
CA PRO A 25 -6.20 4.56 21.52
C PRO A 25 -5.81 3.07 21.46
N ALA A 26 -6.72 2.18 21.86
CA ALA A 26 -6.54 0.73 21.78
C ALA A 26 -6.42 0.23 20.34
N GLU A 27 -7.31 0.64 19.42
CA GLU A 27 -7.24 0.25 18.00
C GLU A 27 -5.95 0.74 17.33
N LYS A 28 -5.59 2.01 17.57
CA LYS A 28 -4.33 2.60 17.09
C LYS A 28 -3.14 1.75 17.56
N LYS A 29 -3.06 1.49 18.86
CA LYS A 29 -1.99 0.70 19.47
C LYS A 29 -1.92 -0.72 18.90
N LEU A 30 -3.07 -1.36 18.65
CA LEU A 30 -3.11 -2.68 18.02
C LEU A 30 -2.51 -2.66 16.61
N ILE A 31 -2.84 -1.65 15.80
CA ILE A 31 -2.27 -1.49 14.44
C ILE A 31 -0.76 -1.24 14.52
N GLU A 32 -0.33 -0.26 15.33
CA GLU A 32 1.07 0.08 15.48
C GLU A 32 1.90 -1.09 16.00
N GLN A 33 1.43 -1.78 17.05
CA GLN A 33 2.16 -2.89 17.64
C GLN A 33 2.21 -4.09 16.71
N SER A 34 1.12 -4.48 16.06
CA SER A 34 1.13 -5.62 15.14
C SER A 34 1.99 -5.38 13.90
N TRP A 35 2.14 -4.13 13.46
CA TRP A 35 3.10 -3.76 12.41
C TRP A 35 4.55 -3.72 12.92
N LEU A 36 4.81 -3.03 14.03
CA LEU A 36 6.16 -2.84 14.56
C LEU A 36 6.81 -4.15 14.98
N HIS A 37 6.07 -5.00 15.68
CA HIS A 37 6.56 -6.27 16.22
C HIS A 37 6.61 -7.39 15.17
N ALA A 38 6.22 -7.12 13.92
CA ALA A 38 6.57 -8.04 12.83
C ALA A 38 8.09 -8.05 12.68
N GLU A 39 8.70 -9.19 13.08
CA GLU A 39 10.16 -9.41 13.10
C GLU A 39 10.78 -9.18 11.73
N ASN A 40 10.13 -9.69 10.68
CA ASN A 40 10.53 -9.51 9.29
C ASN A 40 9.33 -9.00 8.46
N LYS A 41 9.37 -7.71 8.11
CA LYS A 41 8.30 -7.04 7.33
C LYS A 41 8.33 -7.46 5.87
N GLU A 42 9.50 -7.70 5.31
CA GLU A 42 9.67 -8.20 3.95
C GLU A 42 9.04 -9.59 3.82
N GLU A 43 9.28 -10.49 4.78
CA GLU A 43 8.63 -11.82 4.80
C GLU A 43 7.12 -11.72 4.97
N LEU A 44 6.64 -10.86 5.89
CA LEU A 44 5.22 -10.65 6.13
C LEU A 44 4.51 -10.16 4.85
N VAL A 45 5.09 -9.18 4.16
CA VAL A 45 4.53 -8.63 2.93
C VAL A 45 4.73 -9.56 1.74
N GLY A 46 5.81 -10.34 1.73
CA GLY A 46 6.03 -11.43 0.78
C GLY A 46 4.90 -12.46 0.85
N GLU A 47 4.52 -12.88 2.05
CA GLU A 47 3.39 -13.79 2.26
C GLU A 47 2.05 -13.18 1.79
N VAL A 48 1.83 -11.88 2.03
CA VAL A 48 0.66 -11.15 1.50
C VAL A 48 0.64 -11.22 -0.03
N LEU A 49 1.73 -10.85 -0.69
CA LEU A 49 1.78 -10.81 -2.15
C LEU A 49 1.65 -12.22 -2.74
N LYS A 50 2.32 -13.22 -2.16
CA LYS A 50 2.22 -14.61 -2.61
C LYS A 50 0.78 -15.11 -2.56
N ARG A 51 0.10 -14.95 -1.42
CA ARG A 51 -1.32 -15.35 -1.28
C ARG A 51 -2.21 -14.62 -2.28
N LEU A 52 -1.97 -13.33 -2.51
CA LEU A 52 -2.73 -12.54 -3.48
C LEU A 52 -2.58 -13.09 -4.91
N LEU A 53 -1.34 -13.35 -5.35
CA LEU A 53 -1.04 -13.86 -6.68
C LEU A 53 -1.61 -15.27 -6.90
N MET A 54 -1.59 -16.12 -5.86
CA MET A 54 -2.17 -17.47 -5.91
C MET A 54 -3.70 -17.46 -5.86
N SER A 55 -4.32 -16.42 -5.28
CA SER A 55 -5.78 -16.33 -5.15
C SER A 55 -6.47 -15.83 -6.41
N ASN A 56 -5.77 -15.09 -7.27
CA ASN A 56 -6.37 -14.49 -8.46
C ASN A 56 -5.35 -14.28 -9.60
N GLU A 57 -5.50 -15.08 -10.66
CA GLU A 57 -4.64 -15.03 -11.85
C GLU A 57 -4.69 -13.69 -12.60
N ALA A 58 -5.84 -12.99 -12.60
CA ALA A 58 -5.93 -11.66 -13.21
C ALA A 58 -5.06 -10.64 -12.46
N ILE A 59 -5.01 -10.73 -11.12
CA ILE A 59 -4.09 -9.92 -10.32
C ILE A 59 -2.65 -10.31 -10.64
N ARG A 60 -2.33 -11.59 -10.75
CA ARG A 60 -0.98 -12.05 -11.15
C ARG A 60 -0.50 -11.46 -12.47
N LYS A 61 -1.40 -11.32 -13.45
CA LYS A 61 -1.13 -10.62 -14.73
C LYS A 61 -0.88 -9.12 -14.56
N ILE A 62 -1.64 -8.44 -13.69
CA ILE A 62 -1.43 -7.01 -13.38
C ILE A 62 -0.03 -6.78 -12.81
N PHE A 63 0.44 -7.66 -11.92
CA PHE A 63 1.79 -7.64 -11.35
C PHE A 63 2.88 -8.15 -12.32
N ASN A 64 2.52 -8.56 -13.53
CA ASN A 64 3.44 -9.11 -14.53
C ASN A 64 4.24 -10.34 -14.03
N LEU A 65 3.59 -11.19 -13.24
CA LEU A 65 4.19 -12.39 -12.61
C LEU A 65 3.53 -13.70 -13.07
N HIS A 66 2.67 -13.64 -14.08
CA HIS A 66 1.89 -14.80 -14.58
C HIS A 66 2.75 -15.86 -15.27
N GLU A 67 3.91 -15.48 -15.81
CA GLU A 67 4.87 -16.41 -16.44
C GLU A 67 5.90 -16.97 -15.44
N CYS A 68 5.96 -16.41 -14.22
CA CYS A 68 6.91 -16.86 -13.19
C CYS A 68 6.33 -18.08 -12.46
N PRO A 69 7.03 -19.23 -12.36
CA PRO A 69 6.57 -20.37 -11.58
C PRO A 69 6.41 -20.08 -10.08
N ASP A 70 5.47 -20.76 -9.41
CA ASP A 70 5.13 -20.54 -7.99
C ASP A 70 6.31 -20.76 -7.03
N ASP A 71 7.15 -21.76 -7.33
CA ASP A 71 8.34 -22.13 -6.57
C ASP A 71 9.50 -21.12 -6.76
N GLN A 72 9.41 -20.26 -7.78
CA GLN A 72 10.43 -19.26 -8.11
C GLN A 72 9.98 -17.82 -7.77
N LEU A 73 8.72 -17.63 -7.33
CA LEU A 73 8.16 -16.30 -7.06
C LEU A 73 9.02 -15.49 -6.09
N CYS A 74 9.47 -16.08 -4.98
CA CYS A 74 10.24 -15.37 -3.97
C CYS A 74 11.61 -14.90 -4.48
N GLU A 75 12.16 -15.56 -5.50
CA GLU A 75 13.44 -15.17 -6.11
C GLU A 75 13.29 -14.17 -7.24
N ASN A 76 12.07 -13.98 -7.77
CA ASN A 76 11.80 -13.07 -8.86
C ASN A 76 12.01 -11.60 -8.47
N GLU A 77 12.80 -10.86 -9.25
CA GLU A 77 13.11 -9.46 -8.97
C GLU A 77 11.89 -8.51 -9.06
N ALA A 78 10.89 -8.83 -9.89
CA ALA A 78 9.64 -8.07 -9.90
C ALA A 78 8.84 -8.31 -8.62
N PHE A 79 8.78 -9.56 -8.15
CA PHE A 79 8.15 -9.89 -6.87
C PHE A 79 8.82 -9.14 -5.71
N LYS A 80 10.15 -9.22 -5.57
CA LYS A 80 10.92 -8.51 -4.53
C LYS A 80 10.67 -6.99 -4.56
N ARG A 81 10.61 -6.39 -5.75
CA ARG A 81 10.28 -4.96 -5.91
C ARG A 81 8.86 -4.63 -5.44
N HIS A 82 7.87 -5.44 -5.80
CA HIS A 82 6.49 -5.25 -5.36
C HIS A 82 6.34 -5.41 -3.84
N VAL A 83 7.02 -6.38 -3.23
CA VAL A 83 7.08 -6.56 -1.77
C VAL A 83 7.58 -5.28 -1.10
N LYS A 84 8.75 -4.76 -1.52
CA LYS A 84 9.31 -3.51 -0.97
C LYS A 84 8.37 -2.32 -1.12
N GLY A 85 7.69 -2.21 -2.27
CA GLY A 85 6.72 -1.14 -2.53
C GLY A 85 5.51 -1.20 -1.59
N ILE A 86 4.95 -2.39 -1.39
CA ILE A 86 3.80 -2.61 -0.49
C ILE A 86 4.23 -2.38 0.97
N GLU A 87 5.40 -2.88 1.36
CA GLU A 87 5.95 -2.67 2.71
C GLU A 87 6.10 -1.18 3.02
N LEU A 88 6.74 -0.42 2.12
CA LEU A 88 6.92 1.01 2.27
C LEU A 88 5.58 1.74 2.37
N PHE A 89 4.61 1.38 1.53
CA PHE A 89 3.28 1.98 1.56
C PHE A 89 2.57 1.73 2.90
N LEU A 90 2.53 0.48 3.38
CA LEU A 90 1.92 0.12 4.65
C LEU A 90 2.64 0.81 5.82
N GLY A 91 3.97 0.85 5.80
CA GLY A 91 4.78 1.55 6.79
C GLY A 91 4.43 3.03 6.89
N ILE A 92 4.38 3.74 5.76
CA ILE A 92 3.98 5.16 5.74
C ILE A 92 2.56 5.36 6.28
N CYS A 93 1.62 4.46 5.92
CA CYS A 93 0.25 4.55 6.39
C CYS A 93 0.17 4.38 7.92
N VAL A 94 0.85 3.38 8.48
CA VAL A 94 0.88 3.11 9.93
C VAL A 94 1.57 4.26 10.67
N ASP A 95 2.72 4.75 10.18
CA ASP A 95 3.45 5.86 10.80
C ASP A 95 2.66 7.16 10.81
N SER A 96 1.77 7.36 9.85
CA SER A 96 0.90 8.54 9.79
C SER A 96 -0.10 8.62 10.95
N LEU A 97 -0.39 7.50 11.63
CA LEU A 97 -1.23 7.46 12.82
C LEU A 97 -0.56 8.15 14.04
N ARG A 98 0.75 8.43 13.99
CA ARG A 98 1.52 9.09 15.06
C ARG A 98 1.48 10.62 15.05
N GLY A 99 0.43 11.21 14.48
CA GLY A 99 0.22 12.67 14.48
C GLY A 99 0.39 13.36 13.13
N HIS A 100 0.43 12.60 12.03
CA HIS A 100 0.51 13.16 10.67
C HIS A 100 -0.74 12.78 9.85
N SER A 101 -1.93 13.16 10.33
CA SER A 101 -3.22 12.81 9.71
C SER A 101 -3.29 13.13 8.21
N ASN A 102 -2.82 14.31 7.80
CA ASN A 102 -2.76 14.73 6.40
C ASN A 102 -1.86 13.83 5.55
N ARG A 103 -0.81 13.24 6.14
CA ARG A 103 0.12 12.36 5.44
C ARG A 103 -0.57 11.08 4.98
N LEU A 104 -1.45 10.49 5.81
CA LEU A 104 -2.20 9.28 5.44
C LEU A 104 -3.05 9.51 4.20
N VAL A 105 -3.87 10.57 4.22
CA VAL A 105 -4.76 10.94 3.13
C VAL A 105 -3.96 11.24 1.86
N ASN A 106 -2.91 12.05 1.95
CA ASN A 106 -2.08 12.41 0.81
C ASN A 106 -1.37 11.20 0.19
N THR A 107 -0.86 10.28 1.01
CA THR A 107 -0.22 9.04 0.55
C THR A 107 -1.23 8.14 -0.17
N ALA A 108 -2.39 7.86 0.44
CA ALA A 108 -3.43 7.03 -0.18
C ALA A 108 -3.89 7.61 -1.52
N ARG A 109 -4.13 8.93 -1.57
CA ARG A 109 -4.54 9.61 -2.80
C ARG A 109 -3.46 9.60 -3.88
N THR A 110 -2.18 9.74 -3.50
CA THR A 110 -1.06 9.64 -4.45
C THR A 110 -1.01 8.26 -5.10
N ILE A 111 -1.20 7.21 -4.31
CA ILE A 111 -1.30 5.84 -4.83
C ILE A 111 -2.49 5.70 -5.79
N GLY A 112 -3.67 6.22 -5.44
CA GLY A 112 -4.85 6.17 -6.32
C GLY A 112 -4.65 6.87 -7.66
N LYS A 113 -4.04 8.07 -7.65
CA LYS A 113 -3.66 8.78 -8.87
C LYS A 113 -2.67 7.98 -9.72
N ARG A 114 -1.62 7.42 -9.10
CA ARG A 114 -0.61 6.62 -9.80
C ARG A 114 -1.21 5.38 -10.47
N HIS A 115 -2.07 4.65 -9.76
CA HIS A 115 -2.73 3.47 -10.30
C HIS A 115 -3.67 3.79 -11.48
N PHE A 116 -4.26 4.99 -11.54
CA PHE A 116 -5.04 5.43 -12.69
C PHE A 116 -4.19 5.64 -13.96
N TYR A 117 -3.00 6.24 -13.81
CA TYR A 117 -2.10 6.45 -14.95
C TYR A 117 -1.38 5.17 -15.38
N PHE A 118 -1.37 4.15 -14.54
CA PHE A 118 -0.88 2.83 -14.90
C PHE A 118 -1.90 2.14 -15.81
N ALA A 119 -1.63 2.12 -17.12
CA ALA A 119 -2.57 1.72 -18.18
C ALA A 119 -3.13 0.28 -18.07
N ARG A 120 -2.63 -0.53 -17.14
CA ARG A 120 -3.03 -1.92 -16.90
C ARG A 120 -3.92 -2.14 -15.67
N VAL A 121 -4.25 -1.09 -14.90
CA VAL A 121 -5.03 -1.24 -13.66
C VAL A 121 -6.42 -0.60 -13.83
N VAL A 122 -7.45 -1.43 -13.74
CA VAL A 122 -8.82 -0.98 -13.46
C VAL A 122 -8.99 -0.96 -11.94
N PHE A 123 -9.66 0.05 -11.39
CA PHE A 123 -10.04 0.04 -9.98
C PHE A 123 -11.21 -0.92 -9.76
N ASP A 124 -10.89 -2.21 -9.73
CA ASP A 124 -11.86 -3.27 -9.44
C ASP A 124 -12.02 -3.42 -7.93
N ALA A 125 -13.24 -3.18 -7.44
CA ALA A 125 -13.52 -3.27 -6.02
C ALA A 125 -13.18 -4.65 -5.44
N GLU A 126 -13.36 -5.73 -6.21
CA GLU A 126 -13.07 -7.09 -5.76
C GLU A 126 -11.58 -7.28 -5.48
N TYR A 127 -10.71 -6.73 -6.33
CA TYR A 127 -9.25 -6.84 -6.14
C TYR A 127 -8.79 -6.09 -4.89
N TRP A 128 -9.29 -4.88 -4.66
CA TRP A 128 -8.90 -4.09 -3.48
C TRP A 128 -9.46 -4.68 -2.18
N LEU A 129 -10.66 -5.25 -2.21
CA LEU A 129 -11.22 -5.98 -1.07
C LEU A 129 -10.42 -7.25 -0.78
N LEU A 130 -10.03 -8.02 -1.80
CA LEU A 130 -9.18 -9.19 -1.64
C LEU A 130 -7.82 -8.83 -1.04
N ILE A 131 -7.17 -7.76 -1.53
CA ILE A 131 -5.92 -7.23 -0.97
C ILE A 131 -6.10 -6.92 0.53
N ARG A 132 -7.20 -6.24 0.90
CA ARG A 132 -7.49 -5.93 2.31
C ARG A 132 -7.58 -7.20 3.14
N GLU A 133 -8.41 -8.15 2.74
CA GLU A 133 -8.64 -9.38 3.51
C GLU A 133 -7.34 -10.17 3.70
N ILE A 134 -6.52 -10.30 2.65
CA ILE A 134 -5.24 -11.02 2.73
C ILE A 134 -4.27 -10.30 3.67
N ILE A 135 -4.15 -8.96 3.61
CA ILE A 135 -3.29 -8.21 4.54
C ILE A 135 -3.77 -8.42 5.98
N VAL A 136 -5.07 -8.27 6.21
CA VAL A 136 -5.67 -8.44 7.55
C VAL A 136 -5.42 -9.85 8.07
N ASP A 137 -5.62 -10.87 7.24
CA ASP A 137 -5.41 -12.28 7.60
C ASP A 137 -3.97 -12.56 7.98
N VAL A 138 -3.01 -12.13 7.15
CA VAL A 138 -1.58 -12.35 7.40
C VAL A 138 -1.11 -11.63 8.66
N VAL A 139 -1.49 -10.36 8.84
CA VAL A 139 -1.12 -9.62 10.06
C VAL A 139 -1.73 -10.27 11.31
N THR A 140 -2.99 -10.71 11.20
CA THR A 140 -3.73 -11.34 12.31
C THR A 140 -3.18 -12.71 12.67
N SER A 141 -2.75 -13.50 11.70
CA SER A 141 -2.21 -14.86 11.96
C SER A 141 -0.89 -14.85 12.73
N LYS A 142 -0.19 -13.72 12.76
CA LYS A 142 1.03 -13.53 13.57
C LYS A 142 0.73 -13.11 15.01
N GLN A 143 -0.55 -12.93 15.38
CA GLN A 143 -0.95 -12.48 16.71
C GLN A 143 -1.35 -13.65 17.61
N ARG A 144 -1.25 -13.43 18.93
CA ARG A 144 -1.79 -14.38 19.91
C ARG A 144 -3.30 -14.55 19.69
N PRO A 145 -3.87 -15.77 19.83
CA PRO A 145 -5.28 -16.04 19.54
C PRO A 145 -6.26 -15.09 20.24
N LYS A 146 -5.99 -14.70 21.50
CA LYS A 146 -6.82 -13.77 22.26
C LYS A 146 -6.86 -12.34 21.69
N LYS A 147 -5.78 -11.90 21.02
CA LYS A 147 -5.67 -10.55 20.43
C LYS A 147 -6.07 -10.51 18.95
N ALA A 148 -6.00 -11.65 18.26
CA ALA A 148 -6.25 -11.75 16.83
C ALA A 148 -7.58 -11.09 16.37
N PRO A 149 -8.74 -11.31 17.01
CA PRO A 149 -9.98 -10.65 16.59
C PRO A 149 -9.95 -9.11 16.69
N GLN A 150 -9.27 -8.59 17.72
CA GLN A 150 -9.17 -7.15 17.94
C GLN A 150 -8.24 -6.49 16.90
N VAL A 151 -7.12 -7.16 16.60
CA VAL A 151 -6.19 -6.73 15.54
C VAL A 151 -6.89 -6.76 14.18
N ARG A 152 -7.63 -7.82 13.87
CA ARG A 152 -8.42 -7.95 12.64
C ARG A 152 -9.37 -6.76 12.46
N ASN A 153 -10.16 -6.44 13.50
CA ASN A 153 -11.13 -5.34 13.43
C ASN A 153 -10.45 -3.98 13.23
N ALA A 154 -9.37 -3.71 13.98
CA ALA A 154 -8.63 -2.46 13.87
C ALA A 154 -8.02 -2.26 12.48
N TRP A 155 -7.35 -3.30 11.93
CA TRP A 155 -6.78 -3.26 10.58
C TRP A 155 -7.84 -3.17 9.49
N THR A 156 -8.96 -3.89 9.62
CA THR A 156 -10.05 -3.83 8.65
C THR A 156 -10.62 -2.42 8.55
N LYS A 157 -10.87 -1.78 9.69
CA LYS A 157 -11.34 -0.40 9.77
C LYS A 157 -10.33 0.59 9.16
N PHE A 158 -9.06 0.45 9.53
CA PHE A 158 -7.97 1.28 9.03
C PHE A 158 -7.79 1.16 7.50
N LEU A 159 -7.63 -0.05 6.98
CA LEU A 159 -7.39 -0.29 5.56
C LEU A 159 -8.62 0.04 4.71
N SER A 160 -9.83 -0.13 5.23
CA SER A 160 -11.05 0.28 4.52
C SER A 160 -11.07 1.80 4.26
N PHE A 161 -10.62 2.61 5.22
CA PHE A 161 -10.46 4.05 5.02
C PHE A 161 -9.38 4.33 3.95
N VAL A 162 -8.20 3.70 4.07
CA VAL A 162 -7.10 3.88 3.11
C VAL A 162 -7.55 3.55 1.69
N ILE A 163 -8.16 2.40 1.47
CA ILE A 163 -8.65 1.96 0.15
C ILE A 163 -9.74 2.89 -0.37
N ALA A 164 -10.62 3.40 0.49
CA ALA A 164 -11.64 4.37 0.08
C ALA A 164 -11.01 5.68 -0.46
N GLU A 165 -9.90 6.14 0.13
CA GLU A 165 -9.16 7.30 -0.35
C GLU A 165 -8.39 7.03 -1.65
N VAL A 166 -7.79 5.83 -1.80
CA VAL A 166 -7.19 5.39 -3.07
C VAL A 166 -8.25 5.38 -4.17
N LYS A 167 -9.41 4.74 -3.92
CA LYS A 167 -10.56 4.67 -4.86
C LYS A 167 -11.02 6.06 -5.27
N HIS A 168 -11.23 6.93 -4.31
CA HIS A 168 -11.72 8.28 -4.57
C HIS A 168 -10.75 9.06 -5.46
N ALA A 169 -9.44 8.99 -5.18
CA ALA A 169 -8.44 9.64 -6.01
C ALA A 169 -8.37 9.06 -7.43
N PHE A 170 -8.43 7.73 -7.57
CA PHE A 170 -8.47 7.07 -8.88
C PHE A 170 -9.66 7.55 -9.72
N LEU A 171 -10.87 7.47 -9.16
CA LEU A 171 -12.10 7.85 -9.86
C LEU A 171 -12.12 9.34 -10.23
N ARG A 172 -11.52 10.20 -9.38
CA ARG A 172 -11.38 11.62 -9.69
C ARG A 172 -10.48 11.86 -10.91
N GLU A 173 -9.36 11.15 -11.03
CA GLU A 173 -8.50 11.27 -12.22
C GLU A 173 -9.17 10.68 -13.47
N GLN A 174 -9.94 9.60 -13.33
CA GLN A 174 -10.77 9.05 -14.41
C GLN A 174 -11.80 10.07 -14.90
N HIS A 175 -12.53 10.72 -13.99
CA HIS A 175 -13.50 11.75 -14.33
C HIS A 175 -12.83 12.94 -15.04
N LYS A 176 -11.69 13.42 -14.52
CA LYS A 176 -10.92 14.51 -15.17
C LYS A 176 -10.52 14.16 -16.60
N LYS A 177 -9.99 12.95 -16.84
CA LYS A 177 -9.62 12.51 -18.19
C LYS A 177 -10.82 12.49 -19.15
N ASN A 178 -11.99 12.07 -18.66
CA ASN A 178 -13.20 11.96 -19.47
C ASN A 178 -13.84 13.32 -19.79
N THR A 179 -13.64 14.33 -18.94
CA THR A 179 -14.24 15.67 -19.07
C THR A 179 -13.29 16.72 -19.67
N MET A 180 -12.02 16.37 -19.93
CA MET A 180 -11.01 17.31 -20.39
C MET A 180 -11.11 17.71 -21.88
N PRO A 181 -11.00 19.02 -22.21
CA PRO A 181 -10.87 19.51 -23.58
C PRO A 181 -9.62 18.97 -24.30
N ARG A 182 -9.67 18.93 -25.65
CA ARG A 182 -8.65 18.29 -26.49
C ARG A 182 -7.22 18.85 -26.32
N ASN A 183 -7.06 20.13 -25.92
CA ASN A 183 -5.76 20.77 -25.66
C ASN A 183 -5.09 20.32 -24.35
N ASP A 184 -5.86 19.93 -23.33
CA ASP A 184 -5.31 19.50 -22.03
C ASP A 184 -4.80 18.05 -22.01
N ARG A 185 -5.08 17.29 -23.07
CA ARG A 185 -4.56 15.93 -23.24
C ARG A 185 -3.03 15.88 -23.28
N ARG A 186 -2.36 16.93 -23.80
CA ARG A 186 -0.89 17.02 -23.78
C ARG A 186 -0.35 17.16 -22.36
N SER A 187 -0.98 17.98 -21.52
CA SER A 187 -0.61 18.18 -20.11
C SER A 187 -0.78 16.89 -19.32
N MET A 188 -1.89 16.17 -19.53
CA MET A 188 -2.11 14.85 -18.92
C MET A 188 -1.07 13.81 -19.35
N ARG A 189 -0.67 13.83 -20.62
CA ARG A 189 0.38 12.92 -21.12
C ARG A 189 1.73 13.20 -20.44
N ARG A 190 2.07 14.48 -20.22
CA ARG A 190 3.29 14.88 -19.49
C ARG A 190 3.23 14.48 -18.01
N LEU A 191 2.08 14.65 -17.35
CA LEU A 191 1.89 14.23 -15.96
C LEU A 191 1.99 12.70 -15.82
N SER A 192 1.36 11.96 -16.72
CA SER A 192 1.46 10.50 -16.80
C SER A 192 2.92 10.06 -16.98
N GLN A 193 3.68 10.71 -17.88
CA GLN A 193 5.10 10.43 -18.08
C GLN A 193 5.94 10.75 -16.83
N ARG A 194 5.65 11.86 -16.14
CA ARG A 194 6.35 12.23 -14.90
C ARG A 194 6.08 11.21 -13.79
N LEU A 195 4.83 10.83 -13.58
CA LEU A 195 4.46 9.83 -12.58
C LEU A 195 5.05 8.45 -12.90
N GLN A 196 5.08 8.07 -14.18
CA GLN A 196 5.78 6.86 -14.62
C GLN A 196 7.28 6.96 -14.34
N SER A 197 7.93 8.10 -14.66
CA SER A 197 9.35 8.28 -14.38
C SER A 197 9.70 8.32 -12.89
N GLU A 198 8.81 8.87 -12.05
CA GLU A 198 8.97 8.81 -10.59
C GLU A 198 8.86 7.38 -10.09
N LEU A 199 7.91 6.60 -10.63
CA LEU A 199 7.79 5.18 -10.33
C LEU A 199 9.00 4.39 -10.80
N ASP A 200 9.46 4.59 -12.04
CA ASP A 200 10.68 3.99 -12.58
C ASP A 200 11.89 4.38 -11.72
N PHE A 201 11.93 5.61 -11.20
CA PHE A 201 12.95 6.07 -10.25
C PHE A 201 12.83 5.39 -8.88
N TYR A 202 11.62 5.11 -8.38
CA TYR A 202 11.41 4.32 -7.15
C TYR A 202 11.72 2.83 -7.37
N GLU A 203 11.40 2.28 -8.55
CA GLU A 203 11.79 0.93 -8.98
C GLU A 203 13.32 0.82 -9.12
N HIS A 204 13.97 1.88 -9.63
CA HIS A 204 15.42 2.01 -9.67
C HIS A 204 16.02 2.21 -8.27
N ARG A 205 15.46 3.04 -7.39
CA ARG A 205 15.97 3.19 -6.02
C ARG A 205 15.79 1.95 -5.16
N CYS A 206 14.77 1.13 -5.41
CA CYS A 206 14.66 -0.20 -4.81
C CYS A 206 15.76 -1.17 -5.29
N SER A 207 16.36 -0.91 -6.46
CA SER A 207 17.56 -1.62 -6.96
C SER A 207 18.87 -0.97 -6.50
N TYR A 208 18.90 0.34 -6.17
CA TYR A 208 20.08 1.01 -5.62
C TYR A 208 20.30 0.83 -4.11
N LEU A 209 19.30 0.36 -3.34
CA LEU A 209 19.48 0.00 -1.93
C LEU A 209 20.16 -1.37 -1.70
N THR A 210 20.57 -2.07 -2.77
CA THR A 210 21.40 -3.28 -2.72
C THR A 210 22.85 -3.08 -3.19
N MET A 211 23.27 -1.85 -3.50
CA MET A 211 24.68 -1.57 -3.85
C MET A 211 25.55 -1.12 -2.67
N CYS A 212 25.44 -1.83 -1.54
CA CYS A 212 26.44 -1.79 -0.48
C CYS A 212 26.81 -3.22 -0.04
N CYS A 213 27.46 -3.97 -0.93
CA CYS A 213 28.47 -4.96 -0.54
C CYS A 213 29.45 -5.18 -1.70
N PRO A 214 30.77 -5.21 -1.46
CA PRO A 214 31.78 -5.01 -2.48
C PRO A 214 31.94 -6.25 -3.38
N ARG A 215 32.21 -6.01 -4.67
CA ARG A 215 32.77 -7.04 -5.55
C ARG A 215 34.06 -7.54 -4.93
N LYS A 216 34.11 -8.82 -4.54
CA LYS A 216 35.40 -9.52 -4.45
C LYS A 216 35.97 -9.55 -5.86
N VAL A 217 37.08 -8.83 -6.04
CA VAL A 217 37.99 -9.03 -7.15
C VAL A 217 38.86 -10.21 -6.75
N SER A 218 38.85 -11.26 -7.60
CA SER A 218 39.76 -12.41 -7.66
C SER A 218 40.09 -13.13 -6.35
#